data_AF-Q2GR40-F1
#
_entry.id   AF-Q2GR40-F1
#
_cell.length_a   1.000
_cell.length_b   1.000
_cell.length_c   1.000
_cell.angle_alpha   90.00
_cell.angle_beta   90.00
_cell.angle_gamma   90.00
#
_symmetry.space_group_name_H-M   'P 1'
#
loop_
_entity.id
_entity.type
_entity.pdbx_description
1 polymer ?
#
loop_
_entity_poly.entity_id
_entity_poly.type
_entity_poly.pdbx_seq_one_letter_code
_entity_poly.pdbx_strand_id
1 'polypeptide(L)'
;MSQRCRRVTSPHIEAVIWSHHHFDHTGNPNTFPPSTSLIVGPGFRSMLPGYPTNPDSTILESDLTSRQLIELDFSSGTSDNHTFKPLTIGRFRALDYFGDGSFYLLDTPGHAVGHISGLARVTPGPEGSFILLTGDAIHHPGEIRPSKYLPLPASIIPDPFAPDPHPLESHYGCPGATFESLFQGRGRPACGPVYEPARPERPDEAFNHNTDEALETVAKLQEADAHDNVFVAAAHDEALLDHVVFFPDGKMNEFAQKHWVKRVRWRFLRDFAGAVGKLDHEVGRRHWGHER
;
A
#
# COMPACT_ATOMS: atom_id res chain seq x y z
N MET A 1 -24.17 -3.82 3.07
CA MET A 1 -23.89 -4.98 3.95
C MET A 1 -23.13 -4.47 5.16
N SER A 2 -23.69 -4.64 6.36
CA SER A 2 -23.06 -4.18 7.61
C SER A 2 -21.83 -5.04 7.89
N GLN A 3 -20.65 -4.42 8.03
CA GLN A 3 -19.45 -5.07 8.58
C GLN A 3 -19.71 -5.44 10.04
N ARG A 4 -20.49 -6.51 10.30
CA ARG A 4 -20.59 -7.14 11.62
C ARG A 4 -19.44 -8.13 11.79
N CYS A 5 -18.21 -7.61 11.85
CA CYS A 5 -17.07 -8.38 12.34
C CYS A 5 -17.12 -8.40 13.88
N ARG A 6 -17.51 -9.54 14.45
CA ARG A 6 -17.88 -9.74 15.87
C ARG A 6 -16.73 -9.67 16.90
N ARG A 7 -15.67 -8.89 16.70
CA ARG A 7 -14.59 -8.77 17.72
C ARG A 7 -14.11 -7.35 18.02
N VAL A 8 -14.45 -6.35 17.21
CA VAL A 8 -14.27 -4.93 17.53
C VAL A 8 -15.64 -4.28 17.37
N THR A 9 -16.25 -3.85 18.48
CA THR A 9 -17.51 -3.11 18.40
C THR A 9 -17.21 -1.68 17.95
N SER A 10 -17.99 -1.21 16.98
CA SER A 10 -17.94 0.16 16.42
C SER A 10 -17.71 1.31 17.44
N PRO A 11 -18.28 1.31 18.68
CA PRO A 11 -18.00 2.35 19.68
C PRO A 11 -16.55 2.48 20.17
N HIS A 12 -15.65 1.55 19.85
CA HIS A 12 -14.24 1.62 20.27
C HIS A 12 -13.28 2.09 19.17
N ILE A 13 -13.79 2.49 18.00
CA ILE A 13 -12.97 3.01 16.90
C ILE A 13 -12.91 4.53 17.02
N GLU A 14 -11.74 5.06 17.41
CA GLU A 14 -11.55 6.50 17.62
C GLU A 14 -11.40 7.29 16.31
N ALA A 15 -10.87 6.66 15.27
CA ALA A 15 -10.64 7.31 13.99
C ALA A 15 -10.74 6.33 12.81
N VAL A 16 -11.18 6.87 11.67
CA VAL A 16 -10.98 6.31 10.34
C VAL A 16 -9.93 7.18 9.66
N ILE A 17 -8.93 6.54 9.03
CA ILE A 17 -7.86 7.23 8.32
C ILE A 17 -8.01 6.91 6.84
N TRP A 18 -8.28 7.93 6.04
CA TRP A 18 -8.27 7.78 4.59
C TRP A 18 -6.83 7.92 4.11
N SER A 19 -6.31 6.86 3.47
CA SER A 19 -5.04 6.96 2.72
C SER A 19 -5.14 8.08 1.69
N HIS A 20 -6.28 8.18 1.02
CA HIS A 20 -6.69 9.27 0.13
C HIS A 20 -8.20 9.16 -0.17
N HIS A 21 -8.69 10.02 -1.06
CA HIS A 21 -10.12 10.27 -1.27
C HIS A 21 -10.73 9.54 -2.49
N HIS A 22 -10.03 8.57 -3.10
CA HIS A 22 -10.64 7.77 -4.17
C HIS A 22 -11.69 6.80 -3.63
N PHE A 23 -12.66 6.48 -4.48
CA PHE A 23 -13.92 5.83 -4.11
C PHE A 23 -13.76 4.47 -3.41
N ASP A 24 -12.70 3.74 -3.72
CA ASP A 24 -12.40 2.42 -3.18
C ASP A 24 -11.70 2.47 -1.80
N HIS A 25 -11.31 3.67 -1.34
CA HIS A 25 -10.62 3.88 -0.05
C HIS A 25 -11.46 4.62 0.98
N THR A 26 -12.54 5.29 0.57
CA THR A 26 -13.36 6.11 1.46
C THR A 26 -14.45 5.31 2.17
N GLY A 27 -14.99 4.29 1.50
CA GLY A 27 -16.04 3.42 2.04
C GLY A 27 -17.29 4.20 2.45
N ASN A 28 -17.83 3.92 3.64
CA ASN A 28 -18.93 4.70 4.22
C ASN A 28 -18.65 4.98 5.71
N PRO A 29 -18.07 6.15 6.04
CA PRO A 29 -17.78 6.54 7.42
C PRO A 29 -19.02 6.62 8.33
N ASN A 30 -20.23 6.77 7.76
CA ASN A 30 -21.48 6.82 8.54
C ASN A 30 -21.88 5.49 9.17
N THR A 31 -21.13 4.42 8.90
CA THR A 31 -21.24 3.15 9.62
C THR A 31 -20.55 3.16 10.99
N PHE A 32 -19.75 4.18 11.28
CA PHE A 32 -19.12 4.45 12.57
C PHE A 32 -19.87 5.56 13.35
N PRO A 33 -19.81 5.56 14.69
CA PRO A 33 -20.40 6.62 15.51
C PRO A 33 -19.87 8.01 15.13
N PRO A 34 -20.65 9.08 15.39
CA PRO A 34 -20.19 10.46 15.23
C PRO A 34 -18.90 10.82 16.00
N SER A 35 -18.61 10.08 17.08
CA SER A 35 -17.36 10.23 17.86
C SER A 35 -16.11 9.72 17.13
N THR A 36 -16.26 8.96 16.05
CA THR A 36 -15.14 8.48 15.25
C THR A 36 -14.67 9.60 14.32
N SER A 37 -13.47 10.10 14.57
CA SER A 37 -12.83 11.14 13.76
C SER A 37 -12.51 10.63 12.35
N LEU A 38 -12.46 11.54 11.39
CA LEU A 38 -11.94 11.26 10.05
C LEU A 38 -10.60 11.98 9.89
N ILE A 39 -9.55 11.21 9.59
CA ILE A 39 -8.20 11.71 9.39
C ILE A 39 -7.86 11.65 7.91
N VAL A 40 -7.34 12.75 7.39
CA VAL A 40 -6.98 12.93 5.98
C VAL A 40 -5.61 13.60 5.87
N GLY A 41 -4.91 13.40 4.75
CA GLY A 41 -3.62 14.05 4.53
C GLY A 41 -3.73 15.52 4.06
N PRO A 42 -2.58 16.20 3.92
CA PRO A 42 -2.50 17.62 3.60
C PRO A 42 -3.16 17.99 2.27
N GLY A 43 -3.92 19.08 2.26
CA GLY A 43 -4.55 19.64 1.07
C GLY A 43 -5.99 19.14 0.85
N PHE A 44 -6.44 18.13 1.59
CA PHE A 44 -7.80 17.62 1.50
C PHE A 44 -8.87 18.72 1.66
N ARG A 45 -8.70 19.65 2.61
CA ARG A 45 -9.70 20.72 2.85
C ARG A 45 -9.87 21.66 1.66
N SER A 46 -8.85 21.81 0.81
CA SER A 46 -8.92 22.64 -0.40
C SER A 46 -9.84 22.05 -1.48
N MET A 47 -10.22 20.78 -1.36
CA MET A 47 -11.15 20.11 -2.27
C MET A 47 -12.63 20.22 -1.84
N LEU A 48 -12.91 20.89 -0.72
CA LEU A 48 -14.25 21.13 -0.22
C LEU A 48 -14.82 22.46 -0.78
N PRO A 49 -16.16 22.60 -0.93
CA PRO A 49 -17.21 21.69 -0.48
C PRO A 49 -17.32 20.41 -1.31
N GLY A 50 -17.83 19.35 -0.69
CA GLY A 50 -18.07 18.07 -1.34
C GLY A 50 -19.43 18.02 -2.06
N TYR A 51 -19.80 16.85 -2.56
CA TYR A 51 -21.14 16.56 -3.06
C TYR A 51 -22.15 16.51 -1.89
N PRO A 52 -23.36 17.10 -2.00
CA PRO A 52 -23.98 17.62 -3.22
C PRO A 52 -23.72 19.10 -3.52
N THR A 53 -23.10 19.87 -2.61
CA THR A 53 -22.85 21.30 -2.82
C THR A 53 -21.99 21.55 -4.05
N ASN A 54 -20.94 20.75 -4.24
CA ASN A 54 -20.19 20.67 -5.49
C ASN A 54 -20.60 19.40 -6.26
N PRO A 55 -21.34 19.50 -7.38
CA PRO A 55 -21.84 18.35 -8.12
C PRO A 55 -20.73 17.53 -8.79
N ASP A 56 -19.55 18.12 -9.01
CA ASP A 56 -18.41 17.46 -9.64
C ASP A 56 -17.44 16.82 -8.61
N SER A 57 -17.72 16.97 -7.31
CA SER A 57 -16.86 16.43 -6.26
C SER A 57 -17.09 14.92 -6.06
N THR A 58 -16.00 14.18 -5.94
CA THR A 58 -16.01 12.77 -5.53
C THR A 58 -16.09 12.58 -4.02
N ILE A 59 -15.88 13.65 -3.24
CA ILE A 59 -15.98 13.64 -1.78
C ILE A 59 -17.44 13.89 -1.40
N LEU A 60 -18.03 13.01 -0.61
CA LEU A 60 -19.40 13.19 -0.13
C LEU A 60 -19.41 14.02 1.17
N GLU A 61 -20.16 15.11 1.22
CA GLU A 61 -20.35 15.89 2.46
C GLU A 61 -20.98 15.04 3.57
N SER A 62 -21.78 14.04 3.19
CA SER A 62 -22.32 13.07 4.14
C SER A 62 -21.23 12.29 4.88
N ASP A 63 -20.06 12.08 4.27
CA ASP A 63 -18.96 11.37 4.90
C ASP A 63 -18.27 12.21 5.97
N LEU A 64 -18.35 13.54 5.84
CA LEU A 64 -17.74 14.52 6.75
C LEU A 64 -18.70 14.96 7.87
N THR A 65 -19.99 14.71 7.71
CA THR A 65 -21.04 15.26 8.57
C THR A 65 -20.97 14.68 9.99
N SER A 66 -21.12 15.56 10.99
CA SER A 66 -21.20 15.21 12.42
C SER A 66 -20.00 14.48 13.00
N ARG A 67 -18.82 14.54 12.35
CA ARG A 67 -17.58 13.98 12.87
C ARG A 67 -16.46 15.01 12.83
N GLN A 68 -15.45 14.82 13.66
CA GLN A 68 -14.26 15.67 13.62
C GLN A 68 -13.41 15.30 12.40
N LEU A 69 -13.21 16.25 11.49
CA LEU A 69 -12.23 16.15 10.42
C LEU A 69 -10.88 16.66 10.93
N ILE A 70 -9.84 15.84 10.82
CA ILE A 70 -8.46 16.16 11.18
C ILE A 70 -7.61 16.09 9.91
N GLU A 71 -7.18 17.24 9.39
CA GLU A 71 -6.24 17.30 8.27
C GLU A 71 -4.81 17.37 8.80
N LEU A 72 -3.98 16.38 8.47
CA LEU A 72 -2.64 16.27 9.04
C LEU A 72 -1.72 17.40 8.54
N ASP A 73 -0.89 17.93 9.45
CA ASP A 73 0.26 18.77 9.11
C ASP A 73 1.56 18.08 9.53
N PHE A 74 2.28 17.54 8.55
CA PHE A 74 3.56 16.87 8.74
C PHE A 74 4.72 17.82 9.08
N SER A 75 4.53 19.14 8.99
CA SER A 75 5.56 20.15 9.25
C SER A 75 5.55 20.56 10.72
N SER A 76 4.40 20.97 11.25
CA SER A 76 4.26 21.36 12.66
C SER A 76 3.87 20.19 13.58
N GLY A 77 3.28 19.13 13.04
CA GLY A 77 2.67 18.05 13.81
C GLY A 77 1.36 18.46 14.51
N THR A 78 0.90 19.70 14.37
CA THR A 78 -0.29 20.21 15.05
C THR A 78 -1.36 20.62 14.04
N SER A 79 -2.56 20.08 14.19
CA SER A 79 -3.73 20.45 13.39
C SER A 79 -5.02 20.17 14.16
N ASP A 80 -6.03 21.02 14.01
CA ASP A 80 -7.39 20.79 14.55
C ASP A 80 -7.42 20.41 16.05
N ASN A 81 -6.63 21.12 16.88
CA ASN A 81 -6.41 20.87 18.32
C ASN A 81 -5.78 19.50 18.67
N HIS A 82 -5.25 18.81 17.68
CA HIS A 82 -4.46 17.60 17.83
C HIS A 82 -2.99 17.93 17.66
N THR A 83 -2.15 17.36 18.52
CA THR A 83 -0.70 17.44 18.38
C THR A 83 -0.15 16.02 18.32
N PHE A 84 0.42 15.70 17.16
CA PHE A 84 1.20 14.50 16.93
C PHE A 84 2.68 14.85 17.02
N LYS A 85 3.52 13.89 17.39
CA LYS A 85 4.97 14.10 17.40
C LYS A 85 5.50 14.04 15.96
N PRO A 86 6.02 15.15 15.38
CA PRO A 86 6.63 15.10 14.06
C PRO A 86 7.99 14.41 14.15
N LEU A 87 8.29 13.59 13.14
CA LEU A 87 9.56 12.89 13.00
C LEU A 87 9.86 12.62 11.52
N THR A 88 11.04 12.06 11.28
CA THR A 88 11.44 11.57 9.97
C THR A 88 11.72 10.08 10.08
N ILE A 89 11.12 9.28 9.21
CA ILE A 89 11.38 7.84 9.09
C ILE A 89 11.92 7.58 7.69
N GLY A 90 13.18 7.16 7.59
CA GLY A 90 13.89 7.13 6.31
C GLY A 90 13.87 8.52 5.66
N ARG A 91 13.29 8.62 4.46
CA ARG A 91 13.10 9.88 3.72
C ARG A 91 11.68 10.44 3.81
N PHE A 92 10.82 9.87 4.66
CA PHE A 92 9.44 10.31 4.84
C PHE A 92 9.33 11.31 6.00
N ARG A 93 8.55 12.37 5.81
CA ARG A 93 7.96 13.09 6.94
C ARG A 93 6.92 12.18 7.57
N ALA A 94 6.89 12.12 8.90
CA ALA A 94 6.05 11.20 9.62
C ALA A 94 5.48 11.83 10.89
N LEU A 95 4.35 11.30 11.34
CA LEU A 95 3.71 11.63 12.59
C LEU A 95 3.52 10.34 13.40
N ASP A 96 3.95 10.34 14.66
CA ASP A 96 3.64 9.26 15.60
C ASP A 96 2.21 9.46 16.11
N TYR A 97 1.29 8.64 15.62
CA TYR A 97 -0.15 8.84 15.81
C TYR A 97 -0.56 8.64 17.26
N PHE A 98 -0.09 7.55 17.88
CA PHE A 98 -0.38 7.23 19.29
C PHE A 98 0.63 7.86 20.27
N GLY A 99 1.79 8.32 19.77
CA GLY A 99 2.86 8.89 20.60
C GLY A 99 3.70 7.84 21.35
N ASP A 100 3.42 6.55 21.15
CA ASP A 100 4.14 5.41 21.75
C ASP A 100 5.03 4.65 20.74
N GLY A 101 5.05 5.13 19.48
CA GLY A 101 5.79 4.54 18.38
C GLY A 101 5.22 3.24 17.82
N SER A 102 3.96 2.91 18.11
CA SER A 102 3.30 1.72 17.57
C SER A 102 2.73 1.93 16.16
N PHE A 103 2.34 3.15 15.81
CA PHE A 103 1.78 3.48 14.51
C PHE A 103 2.16 4.88 14.05
N TYR A 104 2.67 4.96 12.83
CA TYR A 104 3.09 6.22 12.21
C TYR A 104 2.27 6.47 10.95
N LEU A 105 1.92 7.73 10.74
CA LEU A 105 1.41 8.22 9.47
C LEU A 105 2.59 8.77 8.69
N LEU A 106 2.68 8.45 7.41
CA LEU A 106 3.75 8.88 6.51
C LEU A 106 3.18 9.76 5.40
N ASP A 107 3.88 10.85 5.13
CA ASP A 107 3.57 11.73 4.01
C ASP A 107 4.06 11.11 2.69
N THR A 108 3.12 10.70 1.85
CA THR A 108 3.38 9.95 0.61
C THR A 108 2.63 10.57 -0.57
N PRO A 109 2.93 11.82 -0.95
CA PRO A 109 2.21 12.54 -1.99
C PRO A 109 2.46 11.95 -3.38
N GLY A 110 1.61 12.35 -4.32
CA GLY A 110 1.76 12.04 -5.74
C GLY A 110 0.51 11.41 -6.36
N HIS A 111 0.04 10.29 -5.80
CA HIS A 111 -1.15 9.60 -6.32
C HIS A 111 -2.41 10.48 -6.24
N ALA A 112 -2.69 11.03 -5.07
CA ALA A 112 -3.84 11.91 -4.83
C ALA A 112 -3.45 13.06 -3.90
N VAL A 113 -4.21 14.16 -3.95
CA VAL A 113 -4.12 15.22 -2.93
C VAL A 113 -4.34 14.61 -1.55
N GLY A 114 -3.39 14.87 -0.65
CA GLY A 114 -3.41 14.35 0.72
C GLY A 114 -3.13 12.86 0.83
N HIS A 115 -2.48 12.23 -0.16
CA HIS A 115 -2.14 10.80 -0.06
C HIS A 115 -1.15 10.52 1.08
N ILE A 116 -1.52 9.61 1.97
CA ILE A 116 -0.73 9.17 3.14
C ILE A 116 -0.65 7.65 3.22
N SER A 117 0.42 7.17 3.85
CA SER A 117 0.64 5.75 4.15
C SER A 117 0.67 5.52 5.66
N GLY A 118 0.37 4.30 6.09
CA GLY A 118 0.48 3.88 7.49
C GLY A 118 1.68 2.97 7.72
N LEU A 119 2.43 3.17 8.79
CA LEU A 119 3.53 2.29 9.20
C LEU A 119 3.27 1.76 10.61
N ALA A 120 2.89 0.49 10.70
CA ALA A 120 2.59 -0.17 11.97
C ALA A 120 3.81 -0.95 12.47
N ARG A 121 4.29 -0.64 13.68
CA ARG A 121 5.28 -1.46 14.39
C ARG A 121 4.56 -2.63 15.06
N VAL A 122 4.74 -3.84 14.54
CA VAL A 122 4.02 -5.03 15.02
C VAL A 122 4.82 -5.91 15.97
N THR A 123 6.14 -5.73 16.03
CA THR A 123 6.99 -6.29 17.09
C THR A 123 7.96 -5.23 17.62
N PRO A 124 8.20 -5.18 18.94
CA PRO A 124 9.12 -4.21 19.54
C PRO A 124 10.59 -4.69 19.52
N GLY A 125 11.51 -3.78 19.83
CA GLY A 125 12.93 -4.09 20.04
C GLY A 125 13.84 -3.75 18.84
N PRO A 126 15.15 -4.03 18.95
CA PRO A 126 16.12 -3.75 17.89
C PRO A 126 15.83 -4.51 16.58
N GLU A 127 15.26 -5.71 16.70
CA GLU A 127 14.79 -6.53 15.58
C GLU A 127 13.29 -6.33 15.31
N GLY A 128 12.75 -5.17 15.72
CA GLY A 128 11.35 -4.83 15.55
C GLY A 128 10.94 -4.88 14.09
N SER A 129 9.71 -5.32 13.85
CA SER A 129 9.15 -5.52 12.52
C SER A 129 7.99 -4.58 12.26
N PHE A 130 7.87 -4.16 11.01
CA PHE A 130 6.94 -3.13 10.58
C PHE A 130 6.10 -3.60 9.40
N ILE A 131 4.88 -3.10 9.31
CA ILE A 131 4.02 -3.24 8.14
C ILE A 131 3.81 -1.85 7.58
N LEU A 132 4.21 -1.66 6.33
CA LEU A 132 4.01 -0.42 5.60
C LEU A 132 2.79 -0.59 4.70
N LEU A 133 1.67 -0.01 5.13
CA LEU A 133 0.41 0.08 4.40
C LEU A 133 0.50 1.26 3.44
N THR A 134 0.84 1.00 2.18
CA THR A 134 1.18 2.07 1.23
C THR A 134 -0.04 2.81 0.67
N GLY A 135 -1.26 2.34 0.93
CA GLY A 135 -2.42 2.76 0.16
C GLY A 135 -2.14 2.55 -1.34
N ASP A 136 -2.32 3.62 -2.10
CA ASP A 136 -2.11 3.67 -3.54
C ASP A 136 -0.85 4.46 -3.93
N ALA A 137 0.08 4.66 -2.99
CA ALA A 137 1.42 5.15 -3.34
C ALA A 137 2.13 4.21 -4.35
N ILE A 138 1.70 2.95 -4.37
CA ILE A 138 1.88 1.99 -5.46
C ILE A 138 0.61 1.14 -5.59
N HIS A 139 0.31 0.68 -6.79
CA HIS A 139 -0.78 -0.25 -7.08
C HIS A 139 -0.24 -1.66 -7.31
N HIS A 140 0.97 -1.74 -7.87
CA HIS A 140 1.60 -2.98 -8.27
C HIS A 140 3.02 -3.08 -7.69
N PRO A 141 3.45 -4.23 -7.13
CA PRO A 141 4.80 -4.39 -6.58
C PRO A 141 5.93 -4.11 -7.59
N GLY A 142 5.66 -4.32 -8.87
CA GLY A 142 6.56 -3.96 -9.96
C GLY A 142 6.89 -2.47 -10.07
N GLU A 143 6.17 -1.57 -9.39
CA GLU A 143 6.51 -0.14 -9.33
C GLU A 143 7.70 0.15 -8.40
N ILE A 144 7.97 -0.74 -7.42
CA ILE A 144 9.12 -0.61 -6.50
C ILE A 144 10.16 -1.72 -6.68
N ARG A 145 9.88 -2.74 -7.52
CA ARG A 145 10.75 -3.92 -7.70
C ARG A 145 11.03 -4.21 -9.18
N PRO A 146 12.27 -4.60 -9.54
CA PRO A 146 13.47 -4.52 -8.72
C PRO A 146 13.88 -3.06 -8.44
N SER A 147 14.80 -2.86 -7.50
CA SER A 147 15.39 -1.54 -7.22
C SER A 147 16.90 -1.64 -7.01
N LYS A 148 17.58 -0.49 -6.92
CA LYS A 148 19.01 -0.45 -6.57
C LYS A 148 19.32 -1.01 -5.17
N TYR A 149 18.32 -1.01 -4.27
CA TYR A 149 18.43 -1.54 -2.92
C TYR A 149 18.03 -3.03 -2.85
N LEU A 150 17.18 -3.46 -3.79
CA LEU A 150 16.66 -4.82 -3.88
C LEU A 150 16.69 -5.28 -5.36
N PRO A 151 17.87 -5.64 -5.88
CA PRO A 151 17.99 -6.12 -7.25
C PRO A 151 17.30 -7.47 -7.42
N LEU A 152 16.99 -7.82 -8.66
CA LEU A 152 16.46 -9.14 -8.99
C LEU A 152 17.49 -10.22 -8.60
N PRO A 153 17.12 -11.22 -7.79
CA PRO A 153 18.06 -12.26 -7.37
C PRO A 153 18.32 -13.26 -8.50
N ALA A 154 19.52 -13.84 -8.54
CA ALA A 154 19.88 -14.88 -9.52
C ALA A 154 18.96 -16.12 -9.44
N SER A 155 18.47 -16.42 -8.23
CA SER A 155 17.43 -17.42 -7.99
C SER A 155 16.31 -16.80 -7.17
N ILE A 156 15.08 -16.92 -7.65
CA ILE A 156 13.89 -16.42 -6.96
C ILE A 156 13.31 -17.57 -6.12
N ILE A 157 13.36 -17.41 -4.80
CA ILE A 157 12.88 -18.41 -3.84
C ILE A 157 11.93 -17.71 -2.86
N PRO A 158 10.68 -18.17 -2.72
CA PRO A 158 10.06 -19.27 -3.48
C PRO A 158 9.85 -18.91 -4.96
N ASP A 159 9.74 -19.93 -5.80
CA ASP A 159 9.45 -19.76 -7.24
C ASP A 159 8.12 -19.02 -7.43
N PRO A 160 8.06 -17.90 -8.21
CA PRO A 160 6.85 -17.13 -8.44
C PRO A 160 5.66 -17.97 -8.97
N PHE A 161 5.94 -19.06 -9.68
CA PHE A 161 4.94 -19.95 -10.30
C PHE A 161 4.58 -21.17 -9.46
N ALA A 162 5.23 -21.40 -8.31
CA ALA A 162 4.95 -22.57 -7.48
C ALA A 162 3.51 -22.59 -6.95
N PRO A 163 2.82 -23.75 -6.97
CA PRO A 163 1.47 -23.90 -6.42
C PRO A 163 1.46 -23.78 -4.89
N ASP A 164 0.28 -23.47 -4.33
CA ASP A 164 0.01 -23.42 -2.89
C ASP A 164 -0.53 -24.75 -2.33
N PRO A 165 -0.25 -25.14 -1.07
CA PRO A 165 0.63 -24.47 -0.09
C PRO A 165 2.12 -24.75 -0.33
N HIS A 166 2.94 -23.70 -0.28
CA HIS A 166 4.28 -23.68 -0.87
C HIS A 166 5.40 -24.46 -0.13
N PRO A 167 6.17 -25.30 -0.85
CA PRO A 167 7.53 -25.68 -0.46
C PRO A 167 8.51 -24.50 -0.60
N LEU A 168 9.51 -24.43 0.29
CA LEU A 168 10.58 -23.41 0.27
C LEU A 168 11.69 -23.73 -0.76
N GLU A 169 11.51 -24.78 -1.56
CA GLU A 169 12.50 -25.26 -2.52
C GLU A 169 12.15 -24.77 -3.94
N SER A 170 13.18 -24.48 -4.73
CA SER A 170 13.03 -24.12 -6.15
C SER A 170 12.65 -25.38 -6.93
N HIS A 171 11.48 -25.36 -7.58
CA HIS A 171 11.00 -26.47 -8.41
C HIS A 171 11.35 -26.32 -9.89
N TYR A 172 11.58 -25.09 -10.35
CA TYR A 172 11.98 -24.80 -11.72
C TYR A 172 13.31 -24.03 -11.70
N GLY A 173 14.27 -24.44 -12.54
CA GLY A 173 15.64 -23.92 -12.54
C GLY A 173 15.73 -22.39 -12.62
N CYS A 174 16.82 -21.83 -12.07
CA CYS A 174 17.17 -20.40 -11.92
C CYS A 174 16.17 -19.39 -12.53
N PRO A 175 15.01 -19.12 -11.89
CA PRO A 175 13.99 -18.25 -12.47
C PRO A 175 14.49 -16.83 -12.74
N GLY A 176 15.48 -16.36 -11.95
CA GLY A 176 16.05 -15.01 -12.05
C GLY A 176 16.63 -14.69 -13.43
N ALA A 177 17.35 -15.63 -14.07
CA ALA A 177 17.98 -15.40 -15.37
C ALA A 177 16.94 -15.19 -16.49
N THR A 178 15.78 -15.86 -16.40
CA THR A 178 14.70 -15.72 -17.38
C THR A 178 14.07 -14.32 -17.31
N PHE A 179 13.80 -13.83 -16.09
CA PHE A 179 13.28 -12.47 -15.91
C PHE A 179 14.34 -11.39 -16.19
N GLU A 180 15.62 -11.67 -15.94
CA GLU A 180 16.71 -10.74 -16.26
C GLU A 180 16.73 -10.40 -17.75
N SER A 181 16.65 -11.40 -18.64
CA SER A 181 16.57 -11.17 -20.09
C SER A 181 15.34 -10.36 -20.47
N LEU A 182 14.18 -10.66 -19.88
CA LEU A 182 12.94 -9.90 -20.12
C LEU A 182 13.11 -8.44 -19.69
N PHE A 183 13.75 -8.19 -18.55
CA PHE A 183 13.89 -6.85 -17.99
C PHE A 183 14.97 -6.02 -18.68
N GLN A 184 16.06 -6.63 -19.12
CA GLN A 184 17.07 -5.95 -19.94
C GLN A 184 16.51 -5.50 -21.30
N GLY A 185 15.58 -6.28 -21.88
CA GLY A 185 14.93 -5.96 -23.15
C GLY A 185 14.00 -4.74 -23.14
N ARG A 186 13.70 -4.16 -21.96
CA ARG A 186 12.75 -3.04 -21.80
C ARG A 186 13.33 -1.67 -22.19
N GLY A 187 14.62 -1.58 -22.46
CA GLY A 187 15.29 -0.28 -22.64
C GLY A 187 15.38 0.55 -21.35
N ARG A 188 15.30 -0.10 -20.18
CA ARG A 188 15.38 0.50 -18.84
C ARG A 188 16.55 -0.11 -18.05
N PRO A 189 17.05 0.54 -16.98
CA PRO A 189 18.06 -0.06 -16.12
C PRO A 189 17.61 -1.42 -15.58
N ALA A 190 18.48 -2.43 -15.64
CA ALA A 190 18.16 -3.79 -15.20
C ALA A 190 17.79 -3.86 -13.70
N CYS A 191 18.33 -2.95 -12.88
CA CYS A 191 18.03 -2.80 -11.46
C CYS A 191 16.90 -1.80 -11.17
N GLY A 192 16.18 -1.32 -12.18
CA GLY A 192 15.06 -0.40 -12.03
C GLY A 192 13.69 -1.11 -12.05
N PRO A 193 12.66 -0.47 -11.49
CA PRO A 193 11.34 -1.08 -11.34
C PRO A 193 10.75 -1.51 -12.68
N VAL A 194 9.86 -2.50 -12.63
CA VAL A 194 9.16 -3.01 -13.81
C VAL A 194 8.25 -1.94 -14.41
N TYR A 195 7.51 -1.25 -13.55
CA TYR A 195 6.56 -0.20 -13.89
C TYR A 195 6.98 1.15 -13.31
N GLU A 196 6.41 2.21 -13.87
CA GLU A 196 6.49 3.56 -13.34
C GLU A 196 5.09 4.16 -13.34
N PRO A 197 4.77 5.05 -12.39
CA PRO A 197 3.59 5.90 -12.45
C PRO A 197 3.40 6.50 -13.85
N ALA A 198 2.22 6.29 -14.44
CA ALA A 198 1.93 6.74 -15.78
C ALA A 198 2.04 8.28 -15.86
N ARG A 199 2.79 8.76 -16.86
CA ARG A 199 2.85 10.18 -17.20
C ARG A 199 1.73 10.47 -18.19
N PRO A 200 0.76 11.32 -17.84
CA PRO A 200 -0.31 11.67 -18.77
C PRO A 200 0.25 12.44 -19.96
N GLU A 201 -0.20 12.13 -21.18
CA GLU A 201 0.04 12.99 -22.34
C GLU A 201 -0.94 14.17 -22.33
N ARG A 202 -2.13 13.95 -21.76
CA ARG A 202 -3.19 14.96 -21.60
C ARG A 202 -3.73 14.99 -20.18
N PRO A 203 -4.17 16.16 -19.65
CA PRO A 203 -4.63 16.27 -18.26
C PRO A 203 -5.78 15.31 -17.88
N ASP A 204 -6.65 14.94 -18.80
CA ASP A 204 -7.77 14.00 -18.61
C ASP A 204 -7.33 12.53 -18.47
N GLU A 205 -6.06 12.23 -18.75
CA GLU A 205 -5.46 10.89 -18.59
C GLU A 205 -4.68 10.74 -17.27
N ALA A 206 -4.58 11.83 -16.49
CA ALA A 206 -3.79 11.85 -15.27
C ALA A 206 -4.43 10.93 -14.22
N PHE A 207 -3.81 9.78 -14.01
CA PHE A 207 -4.21 8.87 -12.93
C PHE A 207 -3.61 9.29 -11.58
N ASN A 208 -2.40 9.86 -11.59
CA ASN A 208 -1.76 10.46 -10.43
C ASN A 208 -2.01 11.96 -10.43
N HIS A 209 -2.29 12.54 -9.27
CA HIS A 209 -2.39 13.99 -9.09
C HIS A 209 -1.09 14.70 -9.48
N ASN A 210 0.06 14.14 -9.10
CA ASN A 210 1.39 14.62 -9.46
C ASN A 210 2.34 13.44 -9.67
N THR A 211 2.66 13.14 -10.94
CA THR A 211 3.51 12.00 -11.29
C THR A 211 4.94 12.13 -10.78
N ASP A 212 5.50 13.33 -10.69
CA ASP A 212 6.88 13.52 -10.19
C ASP A 212 6.97 13.28 -8.68
N GLU A 213 5.99 13.76 -7.92
CA GLU A 213 5.90 13.44 -6.48
C GLU A 213 5.63 11.95 -6.25
N ALA A 214 4.82 11.32 -7.10
CA ALA A 214 4.56 9.87 -7.03
C ALA A 214 5.86 9.07 -7.25
N LEU A 215 6.67 9.45 -8.25
CA LEU A 215 7.98 8.84 -8.50
C LEU A 215 8.94 9.03 -7.33
N GLU A 216 8.96 10.20 -6.69
CA GLU A 216 9.76 10.41 -5.49
C GLU A 216 9.27 9.56 -4.31
N THR A 217 7.95 9.42 -4.14
CA THR A 217 7.36 8.54 -3.12
C THR A 217 7.76 7.08 -3.39
N VAL A 218 7.65 6.59 -4.64
CA VAL A 218 8.12 5.27 -5.06
C VAL A 218 9.59 5.06 -4.72
N ALA A 219 10.46 6.03 -5.02
CA ALA A 219 11.88 5.95 -4.71
C ALA A 219 12.17 5.84 -3.20
N LYS A 220 11.37 6.50 -2.35
CA LYS A 220 11.47 6.37 -0.89
C LYS A 220 10.96 4.99 -0.42
N LEU A 221 9.89 4.47 -1.02
CA LEU A 221 9.34 3.13 -0.70
C LEU A 221 10.35 2.02 -1.02
N GLN A 222 11.15 2.17 -2.08
CA GLN A 222 12.21 1.21 -2.44
C GLN A 222 13.24 1.00 -1.33
N GLU A 223 13.50 2.02 -0.51
CA GLU A 223 14.42 1.90 0.65
C GLU A 223 13.80 1.01 1.73
N ALA A 224 12.53 1.23 2.06
CA ALA A 224 11.81 0.41 3.04
C ALA A 224 11.64 -1.04 2.56
N ASP A 225 11.34 -1.25 1.28
CA ASP A 225 11.09 -2.56 0.69
C ASP A 225 12.30 -3.51 0.71
N ALA A 226 13.51 -2.95 0.75
CA ALA A 226 14.74 -3.73 0.80
C ALA A 226 14.92 -4.52 2.11
N HIS A 227 14.15 -4.18 3.15
CA HIS A 227 14.29 -4.77 4.49
C HIS A 227 13.37 -5.98 4.70
N ASP A 228 13.91 -7.09 5.21
CA ASP A 228 13.13 -8.30 5.53
C ASP A 228 12.22 -8.14 6.76
N ASN A 229 12.47 -7.13 7.61
CA ASN A 229 11.64 -6.78 8.75
C ASN A 229 10.61 -5.68 8.44
N VAL A 230 10.44 -5.30 7.17
CA VAL A 230 9.37 -4.39 6.72
C VAL A 230 8.51 -5.12 5.68
N PHE A 231 7.24 -5.35 6.01
CA PHE A 231 6.26 -5.90 5.07
C PHE A 231 5.54 -4.76 4.36
N VAL A 232 5.94 -4.48 3.12
CA VAL A 232 5.26 -3.49 2.26
C VAL A 232 4.00 -4.12 1.69
N ALA A 233 2.84 -3.58 2.07
CA ALA A 233 1.52 -4.04 1.68
C ALA A 233 0.78 -2.93 0.92
N ALA A 234 0.71 -3.08 -0.41
CA ALA A 234 -0.09 -2.22 -1.27
C ALA A 234 -1.56 -2.60 -1.19
N ALA A 235 -2.45 -1.61 -1.32
CA ALA A 235 -3.89 -1.85 -1.23
C ALA A 235 -4.39 -2.83 -2.30
N HIS A 236 -3.76 -2.80 -3.49
CA HIS A 236 -4.15 -3.58 -4.67
C HIS A 236 -3.15 -4.70 -5.05
N ASP A 237 -2.26 -5.11 -4.14
CA ASP A 237 -1.39 -6.28 -4.38
C ASP A 237 -2.16 -7.59 -4.16
N GLU A 238 -2.68 -8.15 -5.26
CA GLU A 238 -3.44 -9.39 -5.23
C GLU A 238 -2.64 -10.60 -4.71
N ALA A 239 -1.30 -10.56 -4.71
CA ALA A 239 -0.52 -11.67 -4.16
C ALA A 239 -0.72 -11.81 -2.64
N LEU A 240 -1.10 -10.73 -1.95
CA LEU A 240 -1.35 -10.76 -0.50
C LEU A 240 -2.53 -11.69 -0.14
N LEU A 241 -3.52 -11.80 -1.02
CA LEU A 241 -4.74 -12.59 -0.78
C LEU A 241 -4.46 -14.08 -0.57
N ASP A 242 -3.43 -14.61 -1.22
CA ASP A 242 -3.08 -16.02 -1.17
C ASP A 242 -2.01 -16.32 -0.09
N HIS A 243 -1.32 -15.30 0.42
CA HIS A 243 -0.12 -15.47 1.23
C HIS A 243 -0.20 -14.89 2.63
N VAL A 244 -1.23 -14.09 2.91
CA VAL A 244 -1.50 -13.48 4.21
C VAL A 244 -2.70 -14.15 4.85
N VAL A 245 -2.61 -14.44 6.14
CA VAL A 245 -3.78 -14.90 6.93
C VAL A 245 -4.54 -13.66 7.40
N PHE A 246 -5.74 -13.45 6.84
CA PHE A 246 -6.57 -12.30 7.14
C PHE A 246 -7.29 -12.42 8.48
N PHE A 247 -7.70 -11.28 9.02
CA PHE A 247 -8.62 -11.23 10.15
C PHE A 247 -9.94 -11.95 9.79
N PRO A 248 -10.58 -12.68 10.72
CA PRO A 248 -10.25 -12.82 12.14
C PRO A 248 -9.29 -13.97 12.48
N ASP A 249 -8.82 -14.71 11.47
CA ASP A 249 -8.12 -15.98 11.66
C ASP A 249 -6.60 -15.80 11.84
N GLY A 250 -6.06 -14.65 11.44
CA GLY A 250 -4.65 -14.33 11.51
C GLY A 250 -4.31 -13.06 12.31
N LYS A 251 -3.03 -12.96 12.66
CA LYS A 251 -2.38 -11.74 13.14
C LYS A 251 -1.15 -11.47 12.29
N MET A 252 -0.85 -10.19 12.07
CA MET A 252 0.29 -9.82 11.26
C MET A 252 1.62 -9.78 12.04
N ASN A 253 1.61 -9.81 13.38
CA ASN A 253 2.82 -9.67 14.21
C ASN A 253 3.86 -10.78 13.95
N GLU A 254 3.45 -11.90 13.38
CA GLU A 254 4.32 -13.05 13.09
C GLU A 254 4.84 -13.06 11.65
N PHE A 255 4.57 -12.02 10.82
CA PHE A 255 4.93 -12.03 9.39
C PHE A 255 6.43 -12.28 9.19
N ALA A 256 7.27 -11.69 10.03
CA ALA A 256 8.73 -11.79 9.92
C ALA A 256 9.21 -13.21 10.25
N GLN A 257 8.69 -13.80 11.34
CA GLN A 257 8.96 -15.18 11.74
C GLN A 257 8.46 -16.21 10.72
N LYS A 258 7.33 -15.91 10.06
CA LYS A 258 6.76 -16.73 8.97
C LYS A 258 7.38 -16.46 7.60
N HIS A 259 8.35 -15.55 7.53
CA HIS A 259 9.05 -15.13 6.31
C HIS A 259 8.12 -14.66 5.19
N TRP A 260 7.02 -13.98 5.53
CA TRP A 260 6.02 -13.52 4.55
C TRP A 260 6.60 -12.56 3.52
N VAL A 261 7.51 -11.66 3.93
CA VAL A 261 8.23 -10.78 3.00
C VAL A 261 8.87 -11.59 1.88
N LYS A 262 9.68 -12.59 2.22
CA LYS A 262 10.36 -13.45 1.21
C LYS A 262 9.35 -14.20 0.33
N ARG A 263 8.24 -14.67 0.90
CA ARG A 263 7.20 -15.42 0.18
C ARG A 263 6.46 -14.59 -0.85
N VAL A 264 6.19 -13.32 -0.55
CA VAL A 264 5.34 -12.44 -1.38
C VAL A 264 6.16 -11.56 -2.32
N ARG A 265 7.36 -11.13 -1.92
CA ARG A 265 8.13 -10.05 -2.58
C ARG A 265 8.23 -10.15 -4.10
N TRP A 266 8.43 -11.37 -4.62
CA TRP A 266 8.60 -11.61 -6.06
C TRP A 266 7.41 -12.30 -6.72
N ARG A 267 6.26 -12.43 -6.03
CA ARG A 267 5.09 -13.14 -6.55
C ARG A 267 4.44 -12.47 -7.75
N PHE A 268 4.49 -11.14 -7.82
CA PHE A 268 4.03 -10.38 -8.99
C PHE A 268 4.69 -10.82 -10.30
N LEU A 269 5.86 -11.49 -10.25
CA LEU A 269 6.51 -12.00 -11.46
C LEU A 269 5.69 -13.08 -12.17
N ARG A 270 4.71 -13.70 -11.48
CA ARG A 270 3.76 -14.63 -12.09
C ARG A 270 2.95 -14.00 -13.22
N ASP A 271 2.77 -12.68 -13.20
CA ASP A 271 2.00 -11.94 -14.20
C ASP A 271 2.69 -11.93 -15.57
N PHE A 272 3.98 -12.29 -15.62
CA PHE A 272 4.76 -12.41 -16.85
C PHE A 272 4.88 -13.85 -17.35
N ALA A 273 4.06 -14.78 -16.85
CA ALA A 273 4.04 -16.19 -17.25
C ALA A 273 4.19 -16.39 -18.77
N GLY A 274 3.34 -15.74 -19.57
CA GLY A 274 3.42 -15.81 -21.03
C GLY A 274 4.71 -15.27 -21.62
N ALA A 275 5.23 -14.16 -21.08
CA ALA A 275 6.47 -13.54 -21.55
C ALA A 275 7.71 -14.40 -21.29
N VAL A 276 7.65 -15.30 -20.30
CA VAL A 276 8.74 -16.23 -19.95
C VAL A 276 8.48 -17.67 -20.41
N GLY A 277 7.48 -17.89 -21.25
CA GLY A 277 7.17 -19.21 -21.82
C GLY A 277 6.52 -20.19 -20.83
N LYS A 278 5.92 -19.70 -19.74
CA LYS A 278 5.21 -20.45 -18.71
C LYS A 278 3.69 -20.38 -18.91
N LEU A 279 3.22 -20.64 -20.13
CA LEU A 279 1.80 -20.48 -20.52
C LEU A 279 0.82 -21.31 -19.67
N ASP A 280 1.26 -22.43 -19.13
CA ASP A 280 0.53 -23.29 -18.20
C ASP A 280 0.34 -22.66 -16.81
N HIS A 281 1.07 -21.59 -16.51
CA HIS A 281 0.98 -20.82 -15.27
C HIS A 281 0.39 -19.42 -15.49
N GLU A 282 -0.17 -19.11 -16.66
CA GLU A 282 -0.94 -17.88 -16.85
C GLU A 282 -2.18 -17.90 -15.96
N VAL A 283 -2.19 -17.05 -14.95
CA VAL A 283 -3.34 -16.88 -14.06
C VAL A 283 -4.30 -15.92 -14.75
N GLY A 284 -5.53 -16.38 -15.03
CA GLY A 284 -6.59 -15.51 -15.50
C GLY A 284 -6.90 -14.42 -14.47
N ARG A 285 -7.49 -13.29 -14.91
CA ARG A 285 -7.93 -12.25 -13.96
C ARG A 285 -8.84 -12.89 -12.90
N ARG A 286 -8.58 -12.59 -11.62
CA ARG A 286 -9.51 -12.99 -10.56
C ARG A 286 -10.90 -12.43 -10.88
N HIS A 287 -11.89 -13.30 -10.84
CA HIS A 287 -13.28 -12.89 -11.02
C HIS A 287 -13.83 -12.39 -9.68
N TRP A 288 -13.97 -11.07 -9.58
CA TRP A 288 -14.45 -10.37 -8.39
C TRP A 288 -16.00 -10.23 -8.33
N GLY A 289 -16.71 -10.88 -9.24
CA GLY A 289 -18.17 -10.90 -9.30
C GLY A 289 -18.75 -12.16 -8.67
N HIS A 290 -20.02 -12.10 -8.25
CA HIS A 290 -20.76 -13.32 -7.95
C HIS A 290 -20.79 -14.23 -9.19
N GLU A 291 -20.34 -15.47 -9.05
CA GLU A 291 -20.77 -16.55 -9.95
C GLU A 291 -22.30 -16.56 -9.91
N ARG A 292 -22.91 -16.19 -11.04
CA ARG A 292 -24.36 -16.24 -11.22
C ARG A 292 -24.78 -17.64 -11.65
#